data_AF-A0A3B9NWM2-F1
#
_entry.id   AF-A0A3B9NWM2-F1
#
_cell.length_a   1.000
_cell.length_b   1.000
_cell.length_c   1.000
_cell.angle_alpha   90.00
_cell.angle_beta   90.00
_cell.angle_gamma   90.00
#
_symmetry.space_group_name_H-M   'P 1'
#
loop_
_entity.id
_entity.type
_entity.pdbx_description
1 polymer ?
#
loop_
_entity_poly.entity_id
_entity_poly.type
_entity_poly.pdbx_seq_one_letter_code
_entity_poly.pdbx_strand_id
1 'polypeptide(L)'
;RRLLEYEQMKMAAQKLNQVPQAGRDFELVQVLIERTVIERLPYVTVEDLRHAWLALLTRARVNAHHKVSREELSVREQMTKVLRRLRDTDYVPFEELFDLSDGVPHLVVTFIAILELAKECLVEITQTETLGNIYVRTSRAITAE
;
A
#
# COMPACT_ATOMS: atom_id res chain seq x y z
N ARG A 1 -26.98 -68.73 -11.96
CA ARG A 1 -26.06 -67.65 -12.38
C ARG A 1 -26.73 -66.27 -12.36
N ARG A 2 -27.84 -66.05 -13.08
CA ARG A 2 -28.57 -64.75 -13.10
C ARG A 2 -28.95 -64.17 -11.74
N LEU A 3 -29.35 -65.01 -10.77
CA LEU A 3 -29.73 -64.55 -9.42
C LEU A 3 -28.53 -64.00 -8.62
N LEU A 4 -27.34 -64.57 -8.82
CA LEU A 4 -26.11 -64.19 -8.11
C LEU A 4 -25.54 -62.88 -8.65
N GLU A 5 -25.60 -62.69 -9.97
CA GLU A 5 -25.26 -61.43 -10.64
C GLU A 5 -26.22 -60.30 -10.23
N TYR A 6 -27.52 -60.61 -10.10
CA TYR A 6 -28.51 -59.63 -9.63
C TYR A 6 -28.24 -59.18 -8.19
N GLU A 7 -27.93 -60.11 -7.28
CA GLU A 7 -27.57 -59.74 -5.90
C GLU A 7 -26.27 -58.94 -5.82
N GLN A 8 -25.25 -59.30 -6.61
CA GLN A 8 -24.03 -58.50 -6.70
C GLN A 8 -24.31 -57.08 -7.19
N MET A 9 -25.13 -56.94 -8.25
CA MET A 9 -25.50 -55.64 -8.80
C MET A 9 -26.31 -54.81 -7.78
N LYS A 10 -27.23 -55.46 -7.06
CA LYS A 10 -28.05 -54.82 -6.02
C LYS A 10 -27.20 -54.34 -4.84
N MET A 11 -26.25 -55.15 -4.38
CA MET A 11 -25.32 -54.76 -3.32
C MET A 11 -24.39 -53.63 -3.75
N ALA A 12 -23.90 -53.65 -5.00
CA ALA A 12 -23.07 -52.58 -5.53
C ALA A 12 -23.83 -51.25 -5.59
N ALA A 13 -25.10 -51.28 -6.06
CA ALA A 13 -25.95 -50.10 -6.11
C ALA A 13 -26.22 -49.51 -4.70
N GLN A 14 -26.47 -50.36 -3.70
CA GLN A 14 -26.65 -49.92 -2.32
C GLN A 14 -25.39 -49.24 -1.76
N LYS A 15 -24.21 -49.81 -2.00
CA LYS A 15 -22.93 -49.23 -1.56
C LYS A 15 -22.67 -47.88 -2.23
N LEU A 16 -22.92 -47.77 -3.54
CA LEU A 16 -22.74 -46.52 -4.26
C LEU A 16 -23.67 -45.42 -3.73
N ASN A 17 -24.90 -45.79 -3.36
CA ASN A 17 -25.88 -44.84 -2.84
C ASN A 17 -25.53 -44.27 -1.46
N GLN A 18 -24.68 -44.96 -0.69
CA GLN A 18 -24.20 -44.50 0.62
C GLN A 18 -23.10 -43.45 0.53
N VAL A 19 -22.48 -43.26 -0.65
CA VAL A 19 -21.47 -42.21 -0.85
C VAL A 19 -22.17 -40.84 -0.88
N PRO A 20 -21.66 -39.82 -0.16
CA PRO A 20 -22.22 -38.47 -0.18
C PRO A 20 -22.24 -37.88 -1.60
N GLN A 21 -23.39 -37.37 -2.03
CA GLN A 21 -23.59 -36.79 -3.35
C GLN A 21 -23.85 -35.28 -3.26
N ALA A 22 -23.10 -34.51 -4.06
CA ALA A 22 -23.34 -33.08 -4.25
C ALA A 22 -24.73 -32.84 -4.84
N GLY A 23 -25.46 -31.84 -4.32
CA GLY A 23 -26.84 -31.52 -4.69
C GLY A 23 -27.91 -32.44 -4.09
N ARG A 24 -27.51 -33.49 -3.35
CA ARG A 24 -28.42 -34.34 -2.56
C ARG A 24 -28.14 -34.25 -1.07
N ASP A 25 -26.89 -34.51 -0.70
CA ASP A 25 -26.46 -34.61 0.71
C ASP A 25 -25.72 -33.34 1.16
N PHE A 26 -25.12 -32.60 0.23
CA PHE A 26 -24.49 -31.31 0.48
C PHE A 26 -24.53 -30.43 -0.76
N GLU A 27 -24.60 -29.12 -0.56
CA GLU A 27 -24.50 -28.15 -1.63
C GLU A 27 -23.04 -27.74 -1.86
N LEU A 28 -22.67 -27.54 -3.12
CA LEU A 28 -21.36 -27.00 -3.48
C LEU A 28 -21.43 -25.47 -3.38
N VAL A 29 -20.83 -24.92 -2.33
CA VAL A 29 -20.70 -23.47 -2.20
C VAL A 29 -19.64 -22.98 -3.19
N GLN A 30 -20.06 -22.20 -4.18
CA GLN A 30 -19.16 -21.43 -5.01
C GLN A 30 -19.07 -20.01 -4.46
N VAL A 31 -17.91 -19.67 -3.90
CA VAL A 31 -17.61 -18.31 -3.46
C VAL A 31 -16.84 -17.61 -4.58
N LEU A 32 -17.39 -16.51 -5.09
CA LEU A 32 -16.61 -15.56 -5.87
C LEU A 32 -15.62 -14.89 -4.92
N ILE A 33 -14.39 -15.38 -4.89
CA ILE A 33 -13.29 -14.63 -4.27
C ILE A 33 -12.97 -13.51 -5.25
N GLU A 34 -13.56 -12.34 -5.03
CA GLU A 34 -13.01 -11.10 -5.57
C GLU A 34 -11.58 -11.03 -5.03
N ARG A 35 -10.61 -11.42 -5.86
CA ARG A 35 -9.21 -11.10 -5.61
C ARG A 35 -9.21 -9.61 -5.37
N THR A 36 -8.87 -9.22 -4.14
CA THR A 36 -8.63 -7.83 -3.76
C THR A 36 -7.88 -7.23 -4.93
N VAL A 37 -8.51 -6.30 -5.65
CA VAL A 37 -7.86 -5.63 -6.77
C VAL A 37 -6.59 -5.09 -6.17
N ILE A 38 -5.45 -5.66 -6.55
CA ILE A 38 -4.17 -5.07 -6.20
C ILE A 38 -4.25 -3.72 -6.85
N GLU A 39 -4.56 -2.70 -6.06
CA GLU A 39 -4.70 -1.34 -6.52
C GLU A 39 -3.36 -1.01 -7.17
N ARG A 40 -3.35 -1.03 -8.50
CA ARG A 40 -2.16 -0.74 -9.28
C ARG A 40 -1.97 0.75 -9.21
N LEU A 41 -1.31 1.16 -8.13
CA LEU A 41 -0.85 2.51 -7.96
C LEU A 41 0.08 2.83 -9.13
N PRO A 42 -0.10 3.95 -9.82
CA PRO A 42 0.72 4.25 -10.97
C PRO A 42 2.15 4.55 -10.57
N TYR A 43 3.00 4.37 -11.57
CA TYR A 43 4.42 4.47 -11.41
C TYR A 43 4.85 5.93 -11.26
N VAL A 44 5.54 6.25 -10.17
CA VAL A 44 6.10 7.57 -9.91
C VAL A 44 7.48 7.68 -10.52
N THR A 45 7.72 8.69 -11.34
CA THR A 45 9.03 8.98 -11.90
C THR A 45 9.78 10.03 -11.07
N VAL A 46 11.10 10.13 -11.27
CA VAL A 46 11.92 11.17 -10.64
C VAL A 46 11.47 12.58 -11.06
N GLU A 47 10.94 12.70 -12.27
CA GLU A 47 10.46 13.97 -12.81
C GLU A 47 9.19 14.45 -12.08
N ASP A 48 8.31 13.54 -11.66
CA ASP A 48 7.13 13.87 -10.87
C ASP A 48 7.52 14.44 -9.50
N LEU A 49 8.52 13.84 -8.86
CA LEU A 49 9.07 14.33 -7.60
C LEU A 49 9.71 15.70 -7.75
N ARG A 50 10.42 15.96 -8.86
CA ARG A 50 11.00 17.26 -9.17
C ARG A 50 9.93 18.35 -9.28
N HIS A 51 8.82 18.06 -9.96
CA HIS A 51 7.71 19.01 -10.10
C HIS A 51 7.02 19.28 -8.76
N ALA A 52 6.74 18.24 -7.99
CA ALA A 52 6.14 18.39 -6.65
C ALA A 52 7.04 19.24 -5.72
N TRP A 53 8.35 19.03 -5.78
CA TRP A 53 9.33 19.82 -5.05
C TRP A 53 9.30 21.32 -5.44
N LEU A 54 9.25 21.63 -6.74
CA LEU A 54 9.16 23.01 -7.21
C LEU A 54 7.86 23.71 -6.77
N ALA A 55 6.74 22.98 -6.74
CA ALA A 55 5.47 23.50 -6.25
C ALA A 55 5.54 23.86 -4.76
N LEU A 56 6.12 22.98 -3.94
CA LEU A 56 6.35 23.22 -2.51
C LEU A 56 7.23 24.45 -2.26
N LEU A 57 8.35 24.57 -2.97
CA LEU A 57 9.24 25.73 -2.86
C LEU A 57 8.52 27.04 -3.20
N THR A 58 7.67 27.02 -4.21
CA THR A 58 6.88 28.20 -4.59
C THR A 58 5.92 28.62 -3.49
N ARG A 59 5.22 27.67 -2.85
CA ARG A 59 4.33 27.94 -1.71
C ARG A 59 5.09 28.42 -0.47
N ALA A 60 6.24 27.83 -0.17
CA ALA A 60 7.07 28.22 0.96
C ALA A 60 7.56 29.68 0.88
N ARG A 61 7.86 30.18 -0.33
CA ARG A 61 8.26 31.59 -0.53
C ARG A 61 7.15 32.58 -0.17
N VAL A 62 5.88 32.20 -0.31
CA VAL A 62 4.72 33.05 0.02
C VAL A 62 4.52 33.16 1.54
N ASN A 63 4.89 32.13 2.30
CA ASN A 63 4.73 32.06 3.77
C ASN A 63 5.95 32.54 4.56
N ALA A 64 6.95 33.15 3.91
CA ALA A 64 8.21 33.49 4.56
C ALA A 64 8.09 34.72 5.49
N HIS A 65 8.11 34.49 6.80
CA HIS A 65 8.51 35.48 7.80
C HIS A 65 9.93 35.14 8.28
N HIS A 66 10.83 36.13 8.23
CA HIS A 66 12.27 35.91 8.37
C HIS A 66 12.64 35.54 9.82
N LYS A 67 12.92 34.26 10.08
CA LYS A 67 13.58 33.80 11.31
C LYS A 67 14.65 32.77 10.95
N VAL A 68 15.90 33.21 10.91
CA VAL A 68 17.06 32.33 10.65
C VAL A 68 17.59 31.85 12.00
N SER A 69 17.22 30.63 12.40
CA SER A 69 17.95 29.87 13.43
C SER A 69 18.88 28.89 12.73
N ARG A 70 20.15 28.84 13.15
CA ARG A 70 21.12 27.85 12.66
C ARG A 70 21.03 26.61 13.55
N GLU A 71 20.01 25.80 13.35
CA GLU A 71 19.96 24.44 13.89
C GLU A 71 20.58 23.47 12.87
N GLU A 72 21.38 22.52 13.35
CA GLU A 72 21.87 21.41 12.52
C GLU A 72 20.69 20.49 12.17
N LEU A 73 20.28 20.49 10.91
CA LEU A 73 19.14 19.68 10.46
C LEU A 73 19.58 18.25 10.17
N SER A 74 19.09 17.30 10.97
CA SER A 74 19.40 15.87 10.83
C SER A 74 18.42 15.17 9.88
N VAL A 75 18.94 14.59 8.78
CA VAL A 75 18.16 13.72 7.89
C VAL A 75 17.55 12.55 8.65
N ARG A 76 18.33 11.90 9.53
CA ARG A 76 17.87 10.73 10.31
C ARG A 76 16.73 11.07 11.27
N GLU A 77 16.77 12.26 11.86
CA GLU A 77 15.67 12.76 12.69
C GLU A 77 14.41 12.97 11.85
N GLN A 78 14.55 13.57 10.66
CA GLN A 78 13.43 13.75 9.73
C GLN A 78 12.86 12.42 9.24
N MET A 79 13.68 11.42 8.95
CA MET A 79 13.21 10.06 8.61
C MET A 79 12.32 9.50 9.72
N THR A 80 12.72 9.68 10.99
CA THR A 80 11.94 9.23 12.15
C THR A 80 10.59 9.97 12.24
N LYS A 81 10.58 11.28 12.00
CA LYS A 81 9.34 12.09 11.99
C LYS A 81 8.40 11.66 10.88
N VAL A 82 8.91 11.44 9.67
CA VAL A 82 8.14 10.98 8.51
C VAL A 82 7.52 9.60 8.81
N LEU A 83 8.32 8.62 9.25
CA LEU A 83 7.80 7.29 9.59
C LEU A 83 6.75 7.33 10.70
N ARG A 84 6.89 8.22 11.69
CA ARG A 84 5.87 8.40 12.72
C ARG A 84 4.56 8.92 12.15
N ARG A 85 4.63 9.86 11.19
CA ARG A 85 3.46 10.43 10.52
C ARG A 85 2.75 9.44 9.60
N LEU A 86 3.49 8.46 9.05
CA LEU A 86 2.95 7.40 8.19
C LEU A 86 2.41 6.18 8.96
N ARG A 87 2.51 6.15 10.30
CA ARG A 87 2.25 4.93 11.09
C ARG A 87 0.76 4.56 11.21
N ASP A 88 -0.12 5.56 11.18
CA ASP A 88 -1.55 5.38 11.47
C ASP A 88 -2.47 5.64 10.25
N THR A 89 -1.89 5.77 9.06
CA THR A 89 -2.61 6.13 7.83
C THR A 89 -2.12 5.29 6.65
N ASP A 90 -3.05 4.74 5.88
CA ASP A 90 -2.72 3.90 4.73
C ASP A 90 -1.96 4.66 3.63
N TYR A 91 -2.32 5.92 3.39
CA TYR A 91 -1.67 6.81 2.43
C TYR A 91 -1.72 8.24 2.92
N VAL A 92 -0.60 8.96 2.84
CA VAL A 92 -0.50 10.39 3.20
C VAL A 92 -0.12 11.18 1.97
N PRO A 93 -0.83 12.26 1.63
CA PRO A 93 -0.41 13.17 0.56
C PRO A 93 1.02 13.66 0.81
N PHE A 94 1.86 13.63 -0.22
CA PHE A 94 3.27 14.03 -0.14
C PHE A 94 3.43 15.43 0.46
N GLU A 95 2.56 16.37 0.06
CA GLU A 95 2.58 17.75 0.56
C GLU A 95 2.30 17.86 2.07
N GLU A 96 1.52 16.93 2.63
CA GLU A 96 1.17 16.90 4.05
C GLU A 96 2.31 16.37 4.93
N LEU A 97 3.38 15.84 4.35
CA LEU A 97 4.60 15.47 5.08
C LEU A 97 5.50 16.66 5.39
N PHE A 98 5.19 17.83 4.83
CA PHE A 98 5.96 19.05 4.99
C PHE A 98 5.23 20.07 5.85
N ASP A 99 5.98 20.79 6.68
CA ASP A 99 5.52 22.01 7.31
C ASP A 99 6.11 23.22 6.57
N LEU A 100 5.23 24.00 5.93
CA LEU A 100 5.65 25.17 5.14
C LEU A 100 6.16 26.32 6.00
N SER A 101 5.90 26.31 7.31
CA SER A 101 6.35 27.34 8.25
C SER A 101 7.81 27.18 8.66
N ASP A 102 8.38 25.97 8.53
CA ASP A 102 9.76 25.65 8.92
C ASP A 102 10.83 26.18 7.94
N GLY A 103 10.39 26.76 6.82
CA GLY A 103 11.25 27.36 5.81
C GLY A 103 11.98 26.34 4.92
N VAL A 104 12.61 26.87 3.87
CA VAL A 104 13.21 26.06 2.78
C VAL A 104 14.22 25.00 3.26
N PRO A 105 15.13 25.28 4.21
CA PRO A 105 16.09 24.27 4.67
C PRO A 105 15.41 23.02 5.27
N HIS A 106 14.35 23.20 6.07
CA HIS A 106 13.63 22.07 6.66
C HIS A 106 12.92 21.26 5.58
N LEU A 107 12.26 21.93 4.62
CA LEU A 107 11.63 21.29 3.47
C LEU A 107 12.63 20.42 2.69
N VAL A 108 13.85 20.91 2.47
CA VAL A 108 14.90 20.16 1.74
C VAL A 108 15.26 18.88 2.50
N VAL A 109 15.46 18.97 3.81
CA VAL A 109 15.87 17.81 4.61
C VAL A 109 14.74 16.80 4.73
N THR A 110 13.49 17.23 4.88
CA THR A 110 12.32 16.33 4.84
C THR A 110 12.20 15.64 3.49
N PHE A 111 12.44 16.35 2.38
CA PHE A 111 12.42 15.75 1.05
C PHE A 111 13.52 14.69 0.90
N ILE A 112 14.76 15.01 1.29
CA ILE A 112 15.88 14.06 1.29
C ILE A 112 15.56 12.86 2.18
N ALA A 113 14.95 13.06 3.35
CA ALA A 113 14.57 11.97 4.24
C ALA A 113 13.55 11.01 3.60
N ILE A 114 12.55 11.53 2.88
CA ILE A 114 11.59 10.70 2.14
C ILE A 114 12.30 9.89 1.04
N LEU A 115 13.20 10.52 0.29
CA LEU A 115 13.97 9.83 -0.76
C LEU A 115 14.90 8.76 -0.18
N GLU A 116 15.52 9.03 0.96
CA GLU A 116 16.39 8.09 1.65
C GLU A 116 15.59 6.88 2.17
N LEU A 117 14.43 7.12 2.79
CA LEU A 117 13.51 6.05 3.20
C LEU A 117 13.03 5.22 2.00
N ALA A 118 12.74 5.85 0.86
CA ALA A 118 12.33 5.15 -0.35
C ALA A 118 13.48 4.31 -0.93
N LYS A 119 14.72 4.84 -0.92
CA LYS A 119 15.93 4.11 -1.32
C LYS A 119 16.17 2.87 -0.45
N GLU A 120 15.84 2.95 0.84
CA GLU A 120 15.91 1.82 1.79
C GLU A 120 14.65 0.92 1.77
N CYS A 121 13.71 1.15 0.85
CA CYS A 121 12.44 0.41 0.74
C CYS A 121 11.57 0.46 2.01
N LEU A 122 11.73 1.48 2.85
CA LEU A 122 10.94 1.66 4.07
C LEU A 122 9.61 2.37 3.82
N VAL A 123 9.53 3.15 2.74
CA VAL A 123 8.30 3.81 2.28
C VAL A 123 8.09 3.55 0.80
N GLU A 124 6.84 3.62 0.38
CA GLU A 124 6.44 3.57 -1.03
C GLU A 124 5.81 4.90 -1.44
N ILE A 125 6.10 5.33 -2.67
CA ILE A 125 5.62 6.60 -3.24
C ILE A 125 4.82 6.30 -4.50
N THR A 126 3.61 6.86 -4.59
CA THR A 126 2.58 6.48 -5.56
C THR A 126 1.85 7.71 -6.09
N GLN A 127 1.40 7.70 -7.33
CA GLN A 127 0.70 8.84 -7.94
C GLN A 127 -0.37 8.32 -8.89
N THR A 128 -1.65 8.62 -8.64
CA THR A 128 -2.80 7.98 -9.35
C THR A 128 -3.05 8.48 -10.77
N GLU A 129 -2.57 9.67 -11.10
CA GLU A 129 -2.76 10.30 -12.41
C GLU A 129 -1.48 11.05 -12.80
N THR A 130 -1.20 11.19 -14.11
CA THR A 130 -0.06 11.96 -14.59
C THR A 130 -0.16 13.40 -14.11
N LEU A 131 0.89 13.90 -13.44
CA LEU A 131 0.90 15.22 -12.78
C LEU A 131 -0.18 15.39 -11.68
N GLY A 132 -0.78 14.28 -11.22
CA GLY A 132 -1.73 14.25 -10.11
C GLY A 132 -1.04 14.23 -8.74
N ASN A 133 -1.84 14.09 -7.69
CA ASN A 133 -1.34 14.07 -6.32
C ASN A 133 -0.40 12.87 -6.06
N ILE A 134 0.72 13.15 -5.41
CA ILE A 134 1.66 12.13 -4.95
C ILE A 134 1.29 11.73 -3.53
N TYR A 135 1.27 10.44 -3.25
CA TYR A 135 1.00 9.84 -1.94
C TYR A 135 2.18 9.00 -1.48
N VAL A 136 2.42 9.00 -0.17
CA VAL A 136 3.48 8.25 0.50
C VAL A 136 2.85 7.35 1.55
N ARG A 137 3.36 6.14 1.68
CA ARG A 137 2.95 5.19 2.73
C ARG A 137 4.13 4.39 3.26
N THR A 138 3.96 3.77 4.42
CA THR A 138 4.92 2.78 4.93
C THR A 138 4.94 1.55 4.02
N SER A 139 6.12 0.98 3.79
CA SER A 139 6.28 -0.25 3.02
C SER A 139 5.60 -1.43 3.73
N ARG A 140 4.86 -2.25 2.98
CA ARG A 140 4.13 -3.42 3.52
C ARG A 140 5.04 -4.45 4.20
N ALA A 141 6.35 -4.44 3.93
CA ALA A 141 7.30 -5.34 4.57
C ALA A 141 7.47 -5.06 6.07
N ILE A 142 7.14 -3.85 6.54
CA ILE A 142 7.32 -3.41 7.93
C ILE A 142 6.08 -3.70 8.79
N THR A 143 4.89 -3.75 8.20
CA THR A 143 3.63 -3.92 8.93
C THR A 143 3.27 -5.41 9.20
N ALA A 144 4.10 -6.34 8.74
CA ALA A 144 3.86 -7.79 8.81
C ALA A 144 4.59 -8.50 9.97
N GLU A 145 5.23 -7.76 10.87
CA GLU A 145 5.79 -8.24 12.16
C GLU A 145 5.05 -7.61 13.35
#